data_AF-A0A2V9H3M4-F1
#
_entry.id   AF-A0A2V9H3M4-F1
#
_cell.length_a   1.000
_cell.length_b   1.000
_cell.length_c   1.000
_cell.angle_alpha   90.00
_cell.angle_beta   90.00
_cell.angle_gamma   90.00
#
_symmetry.space_group_name_H-M   'P 1'
#
loop_
_entity.id
_entity.type
_entity.pdbx_description
1 polymer ?
#
loop_
_entity_poly.entity_id
_entity_poly.type
_entity_poly.pdbx_seq_one_letter_code
_entity_poly.pdbx_strand_id
1 'polypeptide(L)'
;MLRVEKHVPGDFCWIELATTDQTSAKKFYSELFGWDIHEFTMAPNDFFTFKMDGCDVAAAYTLPAEQRSQGVPAHWNLYVEVENADAAAGRAAKLGAKVLAAPFDVFDAGRVAVLQDPTGAV
;
A
#
# COMPACT_ATOMS: atom_id res chain seq x y z
N MET A 1 -21.19 7.96 -3.90
CA MET A 1 -19.96 8.20 -3.10
C MET A 1 -19.19 9.35 -3.72
N LEU A 2 -18.51 10.19 -2.93
CA LEU A 2 -17.63 11.22 -3.47
C LEU A 2 -16.41 10.54 -4.09
N ARG A 3 -16.18 10.78 -5.39
CA ARG A 3 -14.99 10.30 -6.09
C ARG A 3 -13.88 11.33 -5.88
N VAL A 4 -12.85 10.94 -5.14
CA VAL A 4 -11.65 11.76 -4.95
C VAL A 4 -10.67 11.39 -6.06
N GLU A 5 -10.32 12.37 -6.89
CA GLU A 5 -9.38 12.17 -8.01
C GLU A 5 -7.97 12.68 -7.69
N LYS A 6 -7.83 13.48 -6.61
CA LYS A 6 -6.56 14.02 -6.15
C LYS A 6 -6.59 14.26 -4.65
N HIS A 7 -5.50 13.88 -3.98
CA HIS A 7 -5.25 14.18 -2.57
C HIS A 7 -4.30 15.38 -2.45
N VAL A 8 -4.41 16.13 -1.36
CA VAL A 8 -3.43 17.16 -1.03
C VAL A 8 -2.35 16.57 -0.11
N PRO A 9 -1.10 17.09 -0.14
CA PRO A 9 -0.06 16.62 0.75
C PRO A 9 -0.49 16.61 2.22
N GLY A 10 -0.28 15.47 2.89
CA GLY A 10 -0.70 15.22 4.27
C GLY A 10 -1.99 14.41 4.41
N ASP A 11 -2.77 14.24 3.35
CA ASP A 11 -3.96 13.38 3.36
C ASP A 11 -3.58 11.90 3.21
N PHE A 12 -4.33 11.02 3.88
CA PHE A 12 -4.33 9.62 3.47
C PHE A 12 -4.91 9.50 2.06
N CYS A 13 -4.15 8.90 1.15
CA CYS A 13 -4.48 8.84 -0.27
C CYS A 13 -4.69 7.43 -0.80
N TRP A 14 -4.15 6.41 -0.13
CA TRP A 14 -4.28 5.04 -0.58
C TRP A 14 -4.19 4.03 0.56
N ILE A 15 -4.76 2.85 0.32
CA ILE A 15 -4.66 1.69 1.20
C ILE A 15 -4.28 0.45 0.39
N GLU A 16 -3.42 -0.39 0.94
CA GLU A 16 -2.94 -1.58 0.24
C GLU A 16 -2.80 -2.76 1.20
N LEU A 17 -3.29 -3.92 0.79
CA LEU A 17 -3.16 -5.14 1.56
C LEU A 17 -1.88 -5.90 1.20
N ALA A 18 -1.00 -6.07 2.18
CA ALA A 18 0.08 -7.03 2.13
C ALA A 18 -0.44 -8.39 2.65
N THR A 19 -0.61 -9.38 1.77
CA THR A 19 -1.20 -10.68 2.14
C THR A 19 -0.25 -11.85 1.90
N THR A 20 -0.41 -12.92 2.68
CA THR A 20 0.25 -14.22 2.44
C THR A 20 -0.58 -15.17 1.58
N ASP A 21 -1.86 -14.86 1.38
CA ASP A 21 -2.82 -15.67 0.63
C ASP A 21 -3.77 -14.73 -0.13
N GLN A 22 -3.50 -14.55 -1.42
CA GLN A 22 -4.34 -13.70 -2.26
C GLN A 22 -5.71 -14.31 -2.53
N THR A 23 -5.81 -15.64 -2.66
CA THR A 23 -7.07 -16.31 -2.96
C THR A 23 -8.06 -16.12 -1.81
N SER A 24 -7.61 -16.34 -0.57
CA SER A 24 -8.44 -16.12 0.61
C SER A 24 -8.78 -14.64 0.80
N ALA A 25 -7.84 -13.73 0.58
CA ALA A 25 -8.09 -12.29 0.66
C ALA A 25 -9.15 -11.83 -0.35
N LYS A 26 -8.98 -12.20 -1.62
CA LYS A 26 -9.93 -11.94 -2.71
C LYS A 26 -11.34 -12.36 -2.32
N LYS A 27 -11.51 -13.64 -1.96
CA LYS A 27 -12.79 -14.20 -1.55
C LYS A 27 -13.40 -13.44 -0.37
N PHE A 28 -12.62 -13.24 0.68
CA PHE A 28 -13.10 -12.62 1.91
C PHE A 28 -13.62 -11.20 1.66
N TYR A 29 -12.83 -10.33 1.01
CA TYR A 29 -13.21 -8.94 0.80
C TYR A 29 -14.30 -8.79 -0.27
N SER A 30 -14.34 -9.65 -1.29
CA SER A 30 -15.45 -9.68 -2.24
C SER A 30 -16.77 -10.09 -1.58
N GLU A 31 -16.75 -11.11 -0.70
CA GLU A 31 -17.96 -11.57 0.00
C GLU A 31 -18.42 -10.57 1.08
N LEU A 32 -17.47 -9.94 1.77
CA LEU A 32 -17.78 -9.01 2.87
C LEU A 32 -18.30 -7.66 2.39
N PHE A 33 -17.63 -7.07 1.40
CA PHE A 33 -17.91 -5.69 0.95
C PHE A 33 -18.54 -5.61 -0.43
N GLY A 34 -18.65 -6.73 -1.16
CA GLY A 34 -19.09 -6.71 -2.55
C GLY A 34 -18.07 -6.05 -3.48
N TRP A 35 -16.79 -6.00 -3.09
CA TRP A 35 -15.74 -5.43 -3.94
C TRP A 35 -15.44 -6.34 -5.12
N ASP A 36 -15.38 -5.74 -6.31
CA ASP A 36 -14.89 -6.39 -7.52
C ASP A 36 -13.38 -6.55 -7.44
N ILE A 37 -12.86 -7.58 -8.11
CA ILE A 37 -11.41 -7.85 -8.19
C ILE A 37 -10.95 -7.61 -9.61
N HIS A 38 -9.93 -6.77 -9.76
CA HIS A 38 -9.23 -6.57 -11.02
C HIS A 38 -7.80 -7.04 -10.87
N GLU A 39 -7.49 -8.19 -11.46
CA GLU A 39 -6.15 -8.77 -11.46
C GLU A 39 -5.32 -8.18 -12.60
N PHE A 40 -4.07 -7.83 -12.30
CA PHE A 40 -3.10 -7.49 -13.34
C PHE A 40 -1.74 -8.03 -12.93
N THR A 41 -1.08 -8.68 -13.89
CA THR A 41 0.24 -9.25 -13.64
C THR A 41 1.28 -8.13 -13.75
N MET A 42 1.80 -7.68 -12.62
CA MET A 42 2.91 -6.74 -12.54
C MET A 42 4.15 -7.46 -12.03
N ALA A 43 4.91 -8.07 -12.95
CA ALA A 43 6.16 -8.74 -12.60
C ALA A 43 7.05 -7.84 -11.72
N PRO A 44 7.68 -8.38 -10.64
CA PRO A 44 7.83 -9.80 -10.32
C PRO A 44 6.75 -10.40 -9.39
N ASN A 45 5.74 -9.64 -8.95
CA ASN A 45 4.77 -10.13 -7.96
C ASN A 45 3.34 -10.09 -8.53
N ASP A 46 2.47 -10.97 -8.04
CA ASP A 46 1.05 -10.87 -8.37
C ASP A 46 0.45 -9.67 -7.62
N PHE A 47 -0.16 -8.75 -8.35
CA PHE A 47 -0.89 -7.61 -7.80
C PHE A 47 -2.35 -7.69 -8.24
N PHE A 48 -3.24 -7.17 -7.40
CA PHE A 48 -4.62 -6.96 -7.79
C PHE A 48 -5.20 -5.74 -7.09
N THR A 49 -6.23 -5.16 -7.70
CA THR A 49 -6.95 -4.02 -7.15
C THR A 49 -8.37 -4.42 -6.83
N PHE A 50 -8.85 -3.98 -5.67
CA PHE A 50 -10.24 -4.01 -5.30
C PHE A 50 -10.96 -2.79 -5.87
N LYS A 51 -12.15 -3.00 -6.42
CA LYS A 51 -13.00 -1.97 -6.97
C LYS A 51 -14.36 -1.92 -6.27
N MET A 52 -14.90 -0.72 -6.15
CA MET A 52 -16.27 -0.47 -5.70
C MET A 52 -16.88 0.58 -6.61
N ASP A 53 -18.07 0.30 -7.15
CA ASP A 53 -18.74 1.15 -8.15
C ASP A 53 -17.81 1.55 -9.33
N GLY A 54 -16.99 0.61 -9.79
CA GLY A 54 -16.02 0.80 -10.89
C GLY A 54 -14.78 1.64 -10.54
N CYS A 55 -14.67 2.15 -9.32
CA CYS A 55 -13.53 2.92 -8.84
C CYS A 55 -12.56 2.03 -8.06
N ASP A 56 -11.26 2.28 -8.21
CA ASP A 56 -10.24 1.60 -7.39
C ASP A 56 -10.34 2.09 -5.94
N VAL A 57 -10.37 1.16 -4.99
CA VAL A 57 -10.52 1.47 -3.55
C VAL A 57 -9.40 0.91 -2.67
N ALA A 58 -8.68 -0.10 -3.16
CA ALA A 58 -7.54 -0.67 -2.47
C ALA A 58 -6.70 -1.50 -3.45
N ALA A 59 -5.40 -1.58 -3.25
CA ALA A 59 -4.55 -2.56 -3.92
C ALA A 59 -4.22 -3.72 -2.97
N ALA A 60 -3.64 -4.78 -3.51
CA ALA A 60 -3.11 -5.88 -2.74
C ALA A 60 -1.93 -6.56 -3.44
N TYR A 61 -0.96 -7.03 -2.65
CA TYR A 61 0.22 -7.74 -3.10
C TYR A 61 0.57 -8.91 -2.19
N THR A 62 1.31 -9.87 -2.74
CA THR A 62 1.88 -10.96 -1.93
C THR A 62 3.07 -10.46 -1.13
N LEU A 63 3.03 -10.64 0.20
CA LEU A 63 4.18 -10.36 1.07
C LEU A 63 5.45 -11.06 0.56
N PRO A 64 6.55 -10.30 0.33
CA PRO A 64 7.86 -10.83 0.00
C PRO A 64 8.27 -12.01 0.89
N ALA A 65 8.91 -13.02 0.28
CA ALA A 65 9.32 -14.23 0.98
C ALA A 65 10.23 -13.94 2.20
N GLU A 66 11.09 -12.93 2.09
CA GLU A 66 11.94 -12.46 3.18
C GLU A 66 11.14 -11.87 4.36
N GLN A 67 10.14 -11.05 4.09
CA GLN A 67 9.28 -10.51 5.15
C GLN A 67 8.47 -11.62 5.82
N ARG A 68 7.99 -12.61 5.04
CA ARG A 68 7.31 -13.79 5.60
C ARG A 68 8.23 -14.62 6.48
N SER A 69 9.49 -14.83 6.08
CA SER A 69 10.45 -15.60 6.90
C SER A 69 10.85 -14.88 8.18
N GLN A 70 10.76 -13.54 8.20
CA GLN A 70 10.91 -12.71 9.39
C GLN A 70 9.65 -12.65 10.28
N GLY A 71 8.56 -13.32 9.89
CA GLY A 71 7.32 -13.38 10.66
C GLY A 71 6.44 -12.14 10.56
N VAL A 72 6.62 -11.31 9.53
CA VAL A 72 5.72 -10.18 9.26
C VAL A 72 4.32 -10.72 8.94
N PRO A 73 3.28 -10.36 9.71
CA PRO A 73 1.92 -10.83 9.45
C PRO A 73 1.31 -10.13 8.23
N ALA A 74 0.24 -10.69 7.67
CA ALA A 74 -0.59 -9.95 6.71
C ALA A 74 -1.16 -8.68 7.38
N HIS A 75 -1.11 -7.54 6.67
CA HIS A 75 -1.51 -6.24 7.22
C HIS A 75 -1.94 -5.28 6.11
N TRP A 76 -2.67 -4.25 6.50
CA TRP A 76 -3.00 -3.11 5.65
C TRP A 76 -1.95 -2.02 5.82
N ASN A 77 -1.44 -1.53 4.70
CA ASN A 77 -0.62 -0.33 4.61
C ASN A 77 -1.52 0.88 4.35
N LEU A 78 -1.14 2.01 4.94
CA LEU A 78 -1.77 3.31 4.71
C LEU A 78 -0.75 4.23 4.04
N TYR A 79 -1.18 4.94 3.01
CA TYR A 79 -0.34 5.86 2.26
C TYR A 79 -0.78 7.30 2.52
N VAL A 80 0.19 8.18 2.76
CA VAL A 80 -0.01 9.61 2.93
C VAL A 80 0.58 10.33 1.71
N GLU A 81 -0.23 11.20 1.09
CA GLU A 81 0.19 12.01 -0.05
C GLU A 81 1.31 12.97 0.37
N VAL A 82 2.33 13.09 -0.46
CA VAL A 82 3.45 14.01 -0.23
C VAL A 82 3.84 14.68 -1.54
N GLU A 83 4.31 15.92 -1.46
CA GLU A 83 4.81 16.63 -2.64
C GLU A 83 6.02 15.91 -3.28
N ASN A 84 6.84 15.25 -2.46
CA ASN A 84 8.02 14.52 -2.89
C ASN A 84 8.41 13.43 -1.88
N ALA A 85 8.42 12.16 -2.31
CA ALA A 85 8.70 11.02 -1.45
C ALA A 85 10.11 11.05 -0.82
N ASP A 86 11.14 11.44 -1.59
CA ASP A 86 12.51 11.50 -1.10
C ASP A 86 12.70 12.57 -0.02
N ALA A 87 12.15 13.77 -0.25
CA ALA A 87 12.19 14.87 0.70
C ALA A 87 11.42 14.51 1.99
N ALA A 88 10.24 13.89 1.84
CA ALA A 88 9.43 13.44 2.97
C ALA A 88 10.16 12.36 3.81
N ALA A 89 10.70 11.33 3.17
CA ALA A 89 11.46 10.27 3.84
C ALA A 89 12.71 10.82 4.55
N GLY A 90 13.44 11.72 3.90
CA GLY A 90 14.62 12.38 4.50
C GLY A 90 14.25 13.26 5.70
N ARG A 91 13.10 13.95 5.66
CA ARG A 91 12.59 14.71 6.80
C ARG A 91 12.12 13.80 7.93
N ALA A 92 11.39 12.74 7.63
CA ALA A 92 10.92 11.77 8.62
C ALA A 92 12.09 11.13 9.37
N ALA A 93 13.15 10.74 8.66
CA ALA A 93 14.37 10.22 9.27
C ALA A 93 15.00 11.20 10.27
N LYS A 94 15.09 12.50 9.92
CA LYS A 94 15.59 13.56 10.83
C LYS A 94 14.71 13.74 12.08
N LEU A 95 13.44 13.35 12.01
CA LEU A 95 12.48 13.40 13.11
C LEU A 95 12.42 12.10 13.93
N GLY A 96 13.27 11.11 13.61
CA GLY A 96 13.38 9.86 14.36
C GLY A 96 12.63 8.67 13.78
N ALA A 97 12.04 8.80 12.58
CA ALA A 97 11.46 7.66 11.89
C ALA A 97 12.55 6.71 11.35
N LYS A 98 12.25 5.42 11.29
CA LYS A 98 13.06 4.46 10.52
C LYS A 98 12.57 4.42 9.09
N VAL A 99 13.50 4.42 8.14
CA VAL A 99 13.18 4.18 6.73
C VAL A 99 13.28 2.68 6.49
N LEU A 100 12.13 2.00 6.43
CA LEU A 100 12.05 0.54 6.21
C LEU A 100 12.31 0.19 4.74
N ALA A 101 11.84 1.03 3.82
CA ALA A 101 12.19 0.98 2.40
C ALA A 101 12.52 2.39 1.93
N ALA A 102 13.73 2.56 1.37
CA ALA A 102 14.16 3.82 0.77
C ALA A 102 13.26 4.19 -0.43
N PRO A 103 13.07 5.47 -0.74
CA PRO A 103 12.19 5.89 -1.83
C PRO A 103 12.44 5.16 -3.16
N PHE A 104 11.39 4.61 -3.74
CA PHE A 104 11.44 3.84 -5.00
C PHE A 104 10.20 4.10 -5.85
N ASP A 105 10.34 3.91 -7.16
CA ASP A 105 9.24 4.08 -8.10
C ASP A 105 8.39 2.80 -8.14
N VAL A 106 7.07 2.98 -8.04
CA VAL A 106 6.07 1.94 -8.23
C VAL A 106 5.54 2.10 -9.65
N PHE A 107 6.32 1.61 -10.61
CA PHE A 107 6.02 1.70 -12.04
C PHE A 107 5.63 3.14 -12.45
N ASP A 108 4.44 3.30 -13.02
CA ASP A 108 3.80 4.55 -13.40
C ASP A 108 2.78 5.06 -12.35
N ALA A 109 2.56 4.32 -11.27
CA ALA A 109 1.63 4.69 -10.20
C ALA A 109 2.17 5.81 -9.30
N GLY A 110 3.49 5.91 -9.15
CA GLY A 110 4.13 6.99 -8.40
C GLY A 110 5.44 6.57 -7.73
N ARG A 111 5.86 7.34 -6.74
CA ARG A 111 7.08 7.10 -5.97
C ARG A 111 6.73 7.05 -4.49
N VAL A 112 7.17 5.99 -3.80
CA VAL A 112 6.79 5.71 -2.41
C VAL A 112 8.01 5.43 -1.54
N ALA A 113 7.84 5.57 -0.23
CA ALA A 113 8.79 5.09 0.78
C ALA A 113 8.00 4.43 1.91
N VAL A 114 8.59 3.44 2.57
CA VAL A 114 7.97 2.78 3.74
C VAL A 114 8.69 3.24 4.99
N LEU A 115 7.96 3.82 5.92
CA LEU A 115 8.49 4.45 7.12
C LEU A 115 7.91 3.78 8.35
N GLN A 116 8.67 3.76 9.44
CA GLN A 116 8.15 3.47 10.78
C GLN A 116 8.36 4.71 11.65
N ASP A 117 7.31 5.22 12.26
CA ASP A 117 7.39 6.37 13.17
C ASP A 117 8.12 6.02 14.48
N PRO A 118 8.47 7.02 15.32
CA PRO A 118 9.18 6.76 16.58
C PRO A 118 8.43 5.88 17.59
N THR A 119 7.11 5.71 17.43
CA THR A 119 6.26 4.89 18.29
C THR A 119 6.06 3.47 17.76
N GLY A 120 6.49 3.20 16.52
CA GLY A 120 6.47 1.88 15.91
C GLY A 120 5.37 1.68 14.87
N ALA A 121 4.53 2.69 14.60
CA ALA A 121 3.54 2.61 13.53
C ALA A 121 4.23 2.64 12.17
N VAL A 122 3.75 1.82 11.23
CA VAL A 122 4.20 1.76 9.84
C VAL A 122 3.13 2.35 8.95
#